data_AF-A0A929KHT4-F1
#
_entry.id   AF-A0A929KHT4-F1
#
_cell.length_a   1.000
_cell.length_b   1.000
_cell.length_c   1.000
_cell.angle_alpha   90.00
_cell.angle_beta   90.00
_cell.angle_gamma   90.00
#
_symmetry.space_group_name_H-M   'P 1'
#
loop_
_entity.id
_entity.type
_entity.pdbx_description
1 polymer ?
#
loop_
_entity_poly.entity_id
_entity_poly.type
_entity_poly.pdbx_seq_one_letter_code
_entity_poly.pdbx_strand_id
1 'polypeptide(L)'
;MNCPQCNTPNLPEAQFCKNCGAALKNSPVQNGSDAHTIKSLLIIMGIDYLISTIMFIIHKVVLPPMYKNGDSDTVNMIYQYFGWTTDIIMIGAMAFFLAVIQNKNVKTALAIFIALRLIFMVGYRLFNY
;
A
#
# COMPACT_ATOMS: atom_id res chain seq x y z
N MET A 1 -28.84 25.58 -11.02
CA MET A 1 -27.48 26.09 -11.30
C MET A 1 -27.18 26.04 -12.79
N ASN A 2 -26.35 26.94 -13.32
CA ASN A 2 -25.97 26.92 -14.73
C ASN A 2 -24.73 26.04 -14.93
N CYS A 3 -24.74 25.28 -16.03
CA CYS A 3 -23.60 24.46 -16.41
C CYS A 3 -22.40 25.34 -16.81
N PRO A 4 -21.19 25.12 -16.28
CA PRO A 4 -20.02 25.93 -16.63
C PRO A 4 -19.50 25.69 -18.05
N GLN A 5 -19.94 24.63 -18.73
CA GLN A 5 -19.47 24.27 -20.08
C GLN A 5 -20.37 24.82 -21.20
N CYS A 6 -21.69 24.71 -21.04
CA CYS A 6 -22.66 25.12 -22.06
C CYS A 6 -23.71 26.12 -21.55
N ASN A 7 -23.52 26.65 -20.34
CA ASN A 7 -24.40 27.62 -19.66
C ASN A 7 -25.87 27.20 -19.51
N THR A 8 -26.19 25.92 -19.73
CA THR A 8 -27.56 25.41 -19.63
C THR A 8 -28.05 25.43 -18.18
N PRO A 9 -29.26 25.92 -17.89
CA PRO A 9 -29.86 25.87 -16.56
C PRO A 9 -30.25 24.43 -16.21
N ASN A 10 -29.75 23.95 -15.08
CA ASN A 10 -30.01 22.64 -14.52
C ASN A 10 -30.58 22.76 -13.10
N LEU A 11 -31.26 21.72 -12.64
CA LEU A 11 -31.75 21.63 -11.27
C LEU A 11 -30.56 21.73 -10.27
N PRO A 12 -30.75 22.33 -9.08
CA PRO A 12 -29.69 22.45 -8.08
C PRO A 12 -29.09 21.09 -7.65
N GLU A 13 -29.90 20.05 -7.63
CA GLU A 13 -29.55 18.67 -7.31
C GLU A 13 -29.05 17.83 -8.51
N ALA A 14 -29.03 18.39 -9.72
CA ALA A 14 -28.55 17.67 -10.90
C ALA A 14 -27.04 17.39 -10.81
N GLN A 15 -26.66 16.11 -10.89
CA GLN A 15 -25.24 15.70 -10.90
C GLN A 15 -24.57 15.95 -12.25
N PHE A 16 -25.34 15.90 -13.34
CA PHE A 16 -24.86 16.07 -14.71
C PHE A 16 -25.73 17.07 -15.47
N CYS A 17 -25.13 17.74 -16.45
CA CYS A 17 -25.85 18.66 -17.33
C CYS A 17 -26.78 17.91 -18.27
N LYS A 18 -28.07 18.26 -18.27
CA LYS A 18 -29.09 17.68 -19.15
C LYS A 18 -28.86 17.89 -20.65
N ASN A 19 -27.96 18.80 -21.02
CA ASN A 19 -27.73 19.18 -22.42
C ASN A 19 -26.39 18.67 -22.95
N CYS A 20 -25.29 18.89 -22.22
CA CYS A 20 -23.95 18.49 -22.69
C CYS A 20 -23.35 17.29 -21.94
N GLY A 21 -24.03 16.76 -20.91
CA GLY A 21 -23.52 15.66 -20.08
C GLY A 21 -22.40 16.05 -19.09
N ALA A 22 -21.91 17.29 -19.10
CA ALA A 22 -20.84 17.71 -18.19
C ALA A 22 -21.26 17.59 -16.71
N ALA A 23 -20.36 17.08 -15.87
CA ALA A 23 -20.57 16.98 -14.43
C ALA A 23 -20.76 18.38 -13.82
N LEU A 24 -21.79 18.54 -13.00
CA LEU A 24 -22.05 19.77 -12.28
C LEU A 24 -21.46 19.65 -10.88
N LYS A 25 -20.81 20.72 -10.40
CA LYS A 25 -19.88 20.73 -9.25
C LYS A 25 -20.51 20.43 -7.88
N ASN A 26 -21.76 19.96 -7.85
CA ASN A 26 -22.52 19.63 -6.65
C ASN A 26 -22.51 18.14 -6.29
N SER A 27 -21.79 17.29 -7.02
CA SER A 27 -21.48 15.96 -6.50
C SER A 27 -20.44 16.12 -5.39
N PRO A 28 -20.76 15.79 -4.12
CA PRO A 28 -19.74 15.67 -3.11
C PRO A 28 -18.91 14.45 -3.50
N VAL A 29 -17.84 14.68 -4.24
CA VAL A 29 -16.72 13.74 -4.27
C VAL A 29 -16.09 13.82 -2.88
N GLN A 30 -16.74 13.12 -1.95
CA GLN A 30 -16.16 12.25 -0.93
C GLN A 30 -14.96 12.78 -0.12
N ASN A 31 -15.02 14.01 0.41
CA ASN A 31 -14.03 14.48 1.40
C ASN A 31 -14.08 13.75 2.76
N GLY A 32 -15.02 12.81 2.98
CA GLY A 32 -15.18 12.05 4.23
C GLY A 32 -14.68 10.60 4.18
N SER A 33 -14.70 9.94 3.01
CA SER A 33 -14.28 8.53 2.89
C SER A 33 -12.80 8.37 2.62
N ASP A 34 -12.12 9.38 2.06
CA ASP A 34 -10.69 9.33 1.79
C ASP A 34 -9.87 9.17 3.07
N ALA A 35 -10.22 9.87 4.15
CA ALA A 35 -9.52 9.78 5.42
C ALA A 35 -9.68 8.40 6.07
N HIS A 36 -10.87 7.80 5.99
CA HIS A 36 -11.12 6.46 6.50
C HIS A 36 -10.40 5.41 5.64
N THR A 37 -10.48 5.55 4.32
CA THR A 37 -9.82 4.65 3.36
C THR A 37 -8.30 4.68 3.53
N ILE A 38 -7.70 5.86 3.68
CA ILE A 38 -6.26 6.02 3.95
C ILE A 38 -5.89 5.37 5.29
N LYS A 39 -6.68 5.56 6.35
CA LYS A 39 -6.44 4.91 7.65
C LYS A 39 -6.49 3.38 7.54
N SER A 40 -7.49 2.83 6.86
CA SER A 40 -7.59 1.39 6.62
C SER A 40 -6.39 0.87 5.82
N LEU A 41 -5.94 1.62 4.81
CA LEU A 41 -4.79 1.26 3.98
C LEU A 41 -3.49 1.24 4.81
N LEU A 42 -3.28 2.24 5.67
CA LEU A 42 -2.14 2.30 6.59
C LEU A 42 -2.17 1.15 7.63
N ILE A 43 -3.34 0.79 8.14
CA ILE A 43 -3.49 -0.32 9.09
C ILE A 43 -3.14 -1.66 8.42
N ILE A 44 -3.65 -1.90 7.21
CA ILE A 44 -3.35 -3.14 6.46
C ILE A 44 -1.85 -3.25 6.20
N MET A 45 -1.19 -2.16 5.79
CA MET A 45 0.27 -2.13 5.62
C MET A 45 1.02 -2.39 6.94
N GLY A 46 0.53 -1.86 8.07
CA GLY A 46 1.12 -2.10 9.38
C GLY A 46 1.01 -3.58 9.81
N ILE A 47 -0.13 -4.23 9.54
CA ILE A 47 -0.34 -5.65 9.83
C ILE A 47 0.58 -6.53 8.94
N ASP A 48 0.65 -6.24 7.64
CA ASP A 48 1.54 -6.94 6.71
C ASP A 48 3.00 -6.89 7.17
N TYR A 49 3.42 -5.72 7.65
CA TYR A 49 4.76 -5.53 8.20
C TYR A 49 5.00 -6.32 9.50
N LEU A 50 4.00 -6.36 10.40
CA LEU A 50 4.07 -7.17 11.63
C LEU A 50 4.24 -8.66 11.30
N ILE A 51 3.42 -9.17 10.37
CA ILE A 51 3.49 -10.57 9.93
C ILE A 51 4.87 -10.85 9.31
N SER A 52 5.35 -9.97 8.42
CA SER A 52 6.67 -10.10 7.79
C SER A 52 7.81 -10.15 8.82
N THR A 53 7.72 -9.33 9.88
CA THR A 53 8.70 -9.30 10.97
C THR A 53 8.66 -10.57 11.81
N ILE A 54 7.46 -11.07 12.14
CA ILE A 54 7.30 -12.33 12.87
C ILE A 54 7.89 -13.49 12.07
N MET A 55 7.59 -13.55 10.77
CA MET A 55 8.14 -14.60 9.89
C MET A 55 9.67 -14.51 9.77
N PHE A 56 10.24 -13.29 9.75
CA PHE A 56 11.70 -13.10 9.79
C PHE A 56 12.32 -13.68 11.06
N ILE A 57 11.73 -13.37 12.21
CA ILE A 57 12.21 -13.86 13.50
C ILE A 57 12.11 -15.38 13.57
N ILE A 58 10.97 -15.95 13.15
CA ILE A 58 10.81 -17.41 13.09
C ILE A 58 11.92 -18.02 12.23
N HIS A 59 12.18 -17.46 11.06
CA HIS A 59 13.14 -18.05 10.13
C HIS A 59 14.60 -17.89 10.55
N LYS A 60 14.99 -16.76 11.11
CA LYS A 60 16.40 -16.51 11.48
C LYS A 60 16.73 -16.84 12.92
N VAL A 61 15.75 -16.88 13.82
CA VAL A 61 15.98 -17.11 15.25
C VAL A 61 15.44 -18.48 15.69
N VAL A 62 14.25 -18.87 15.22
CA VAL A 62 13.58 -20.08 15.72
C VAL A 62 13.91 -21.32 14.90
N LEU A 63 13.97 -21.21 13.57
CA LEU A 63 14.25 -22.35 12.68
C LEU A 63 15.68 -22.91 12.81
N PRO A 64 16.77 -22.10 12.90
CA PRO A 64 18.13 -22.63 12.98
C PRO A 64 18.41 -23.56 14.17
N PRO A 65 17.96 -23.28 15.42
CA PRO A 65 18.13 -24.22 16.51
C PRO A 65 17.20 -25.44 16.41
N MET A 66 16.03 -25.32 15.77
CA MET A 66 15.04 -26.40 15.65
C MET A 66 15.38 -27.41 14.54
N TYR A 67 15.94 -26.97 13.42
CA TYR A 67 16.20 -27.80 12.23
C TYR A 67 17.61 -28.40 12.15
N LYS A 68 18.36 -28.39 13.26
CA LYS A 68 19.73 -28.90 13.35
C LYS A 68 19.91 -30.37 12.89
N ASN A 69 18.83 -31.12 12.64
CA ASN A 69 18.81 -32.53 12.24
C ASN A 69 17.99 -32.85 10.96
N GLY A 70 17.49 -31.86 10.19
CA GLY A 70 16.60 -32.11 9.04
C GLY A 70 16.82 -31.15 7.86
N ASP A 71 16.56 -31.65 6.65
CA ASP A 71 16.80 -30.97 5.36
C ASP A 71 16.05 -29.63 5.25
N SER A 72 16.80 -28.53 5.40
CA SER A 72 16.32 -27.15 5.39
C SER A 72 16.08 -26.58 3.99
N ASP A 73 16.47 -27.31 2.93
CA ASP A 73 16.64 -26.71 1.61
C ASP A 73 15.30 -26.42 0.91
N THR A 74 14.28 -27.22 1.18
CA THR A 74 12.94 -27.05 0.56
C THR A 74 12.23 -25.79 1.07
N VAL A 75 12.38 -25.46 2.35
CA VAL A 75 11.75 -24.26 2.96
C VAL A 75 12.47 -22.99 2.51
N ASN A 76 13.79 -23.06 2.34
CA ASN A 76 14.62 -21.93 1.92
C ASN A 76 14.31 -21.51 0.47
N MET A 77 14.07 -22.47 -0.43
CA MET A 77 13.82 -22.21 -1.85
C MET A 77 12.49 -21.44 -2.10
N ILE A 78 11.41 -21.83 -1.41
CA ILE A 78 10.12 -21.13 -1.51
C ILE A 78 10.28 -19.67 -1.05
N TYR A 79 10.98 -19.45 0.06
CA TYR A 79 11.18 -18.10 0.60
C TYR A 79 12.10 -17.22 -0.24
N GLN A 80 13.18 -17.77 -0.82
CA GLN A 80 14.09 -16.98 -1.66
C GLN A 80 13.39 -16.42 -2.90
N TYR A 81 12.50 -17.20 -3.53
CA TYR A 81 11.82 -16.78 -4.75
C TYR A 81 10.57 -15.92 -4.47
N PHE A 82 9.73 -16.33 -3.52
CA PHE A 82 8.49 -15.60 -3.19
C PHE A 82 8.74 -14.33 -2.37
N GLY A 83 9.80 -14.28 -1.57
CA GLY A 83 10.14 -13.09 -0.78
C GLY A 83 10.53 -11.91 -1.67
N TRP A 84 11.27 -12.16 -2.75
CA TRP A 84 11.75 -11.06 -3.59
C TRP A 84 10.65 -10.40 -4.42
N THR A 85 9.74 -11.21 -4.95
CA THR A 85 8.65 -10.72 -5.81
C THR A 85 7.64 -9.90 -5.01
N THR A 86 7.29 -10.38 -3.81
CA THR A 86 6.33 -9.69 -2.93
C THR A 86 6.88 -8.35 -2.43
N ASP A 87 8.16 -8.28 -2.05
CA ASP A 87 8.78 -7.02 -1.62
C ASP A 87 8.89 -5.98 -2.74
N ILE A 88 9.27 -6.38 -3.95
CA ILE A 88 9.33 -5.47 -5.10
C ILE A 88 7.93 -4.92 -5.43
N ILE A 89 6.92 -5.79 -5.48
CA ILE A 89 5.53 -5.38 -5.76
C ILE A 89 5.04 -4.41 -4.69
N MET A 90 5.32 -4.67 -3.42
CA MET A 90 4.91 -3.81 -2.31
C MET A 90 5.59 -2.44 -2.35
N ILE A 91 6.89 -2.38 -2.62
CA ILE A 91 7.61 -1.10 -2.81
C ILE A 91 7.01 -0.32 -3.98
N GLY A 92 6.74 -1.00 -5.10
CA GLY A 92 6.11 -0.39 -6.27
C GLY A 92 4.72 0.19 -5.95
N ALA A 93 3.88 -0.58 -5.23
CA ALA A 93 2.58 -0.13 -4.79
C ALA A 93 2.67 1.10 -3.86
N MET A 94 3.58 1.07 -2.88
CA MET A 94 3.78 2.21 -1.97
C MET A 94 4.29 3.45 -2.71
N ALA A 95 5.21 3.29 -3.66
CA ALA A 95 5.70 4.39 -4.49
C ALA A 95 4.58 5.00 -5.34
N PHE A 96 3.69 4.16 -5.89
CA PHE A 96 2.49 4.62 -6.59
C PHE A 96 1.57 5.43 -5.67
N PHE A 97 1.28 4.93 -4.46
CA PHE A 97 0.48 5.68 -3.47
C PHE A 97 1.15 7.00 -3.06
N LEU A 98 2.47 7.04 -2.97
CA LEU A 98 3.23 8.27 -2.68
C LEU A 98 3.08 9.30 -3.81
N ALA A 99 2.97 8.87 -5.06
CA ALA A 99 2.71 9.75 -6.20
C ALA A 99 1.27 10.29 -6.22
N VAL A 100 0.28 9.43 -5.89
CA VAL A 100 -1.14 9.76 -5.97
C VAL A 100 -1.63 10.59 -4.77
N ILE A 101 -1.19 10.26 -3.55
CA ILE A 101 -1.72 10.87 -2.33
C ILE A 101 -1.11 12.26 -2.11
N GLN A 102 -1.95 13.28 -1.92
CA GLN A 102 -1.49 14.66 -1.68
C GLN A 102 -1.23 15.00 -0.21
N ASN A 103 -1.69 14.16 0.73
CA ASN A 103 -1.55 14.40 2.16
C ASN A 103 -0.09 14.21 2.64
N LYS A 104 0.49 15.27 3.23
CA LYS A 104 1.90 15.30 3.67
C LYS A 104 2.24 14.31 4.79
N ASN A 105 1.32 14.09 5.75
CA ASN A 105 1.52 13.14 6.84
C ASN A 105 1.56 11.71 6.31
N VAL A 106 0.65 11.40 5.37
CA VAL A 106 0.56 10.07 4.74
C VAL A 106 1.77 9.79 3.87
N LYS A 107 2.23 10.78 3.08
CA LYS A 107 3.47 10.68 2.31
C LYS A 107 4.68 10.39 3.20
N THR A 108 4.76 11.07 4.34
CA THR A 108 5.85 10.85 5.31
C THR A 108 5.81 9.42 5.88
N ALA A 109 4.63 8.95 6.28
CA ALA A 109 4.45 7.58 6.77
C ALA A 109 4.81 6.54 5.70
N LEU A 110 4.34 6.70 4.46
CA LEU A 110 4.67 5.83 3.33
C LEU A 110 6.16 5.80 3.04
N ALA A 111 6.83 6.95 3.06
CA ALA A 111 8.27 7.02 2.86
C ALA A 111 9.04 6.23 3.94
N ILE A 112 8.60 6.32 5.20
CA ILE A 112 9.17 5.53 6.30
C ILE A 112 8.96 4.03 6.04
N PHE A 113 7.75 3.62 5.66
CA PHE A 113 7.47 2.21 5.35
C PHE A 113 8.32 1.68 4.19
N ILE A 114 8.51 2.47 3.12
CA ILE A 114 9.38 2.10 2.00
C ILE A 114 10.83 1.92 2.47
N ALA A 115 11.37 2.89 3.21
CA ALA A 115 12.75 2.81 3.71
C ALA A 115 12.95 1.58 4.61
N LEU A 116 11.98 1.33 5.48
CA LEU A 116 11.98 0.20 6.40
C LEU A 116 11.87 -1.15 5.66
N ARG A 117 11.07 -1.21 4.58
CA ARG A 117 10.98 -2.39 3.70
C ARG A 117 12.31 -2.66 2.99
N LEU A 118 12.98 -1.61 2.50
CA LEU A 118 14.29 -1.74 1.87
C LEU A 118 15.33 -2.27 2.86
N ILE A 119 15.33 -1.79 4.11
CA ILE A 119 16.20 -2.32 5.17
C ILE A 119 15.95 -3.81 5.39
N PHE A 120 14.68 -4.24 5.46
CA PHE A 120 14.36 -5.66 5.61
C PHE A 120 14.77 -6.49 4.40
N MET A 121 14.50 -6.01 3.19
CA MET A 121 14.87 -6.69 1.94
C MET A 121 16.39 -6.88 1.87
N VAL A 122 17.16 -5.86 2.24
CA VAL A 122 18.62 -5.91 2.31
C VAL A 122 19.08 -6.83 3.45
N GLY A 123 18.48 -6.72 4.64
CA GLY A 123 18.83 -7.52 5.81
C GLY A 123 18.59 -9.02 5.62
N TYR A 124 17.46 -9.40 5.03
CA TYR A 124 17.16 -10.80 4.71
C TYR A 124 18.19 -11.45 3.79
N ARG A 125 18.86 -10.65 2.94
CA ARG A 125 19.69 -11.14 1.84
C ARG A 125 21.19 -10.93 2.04
N LEU A 126 21.61 -9.91 2.79
CA LEU A 126 23.01 -9.70 3.16
C LEU A 126 23.44 -10.53 4.36
N PHE A 127 22.53 -10.79 5.32
CA PHE A 127 22.83 -11.65 6.46
C PHE A 127 22.58 -13.12 6.11
N ASN A 128 23.43 -13.65 5.24
CA ASN A 128 23.58 -15.09 5.06
C ASN A 128 24.40 -15.65 6.23
N TYR A 129 23.77 -16.50 7.03
CA TYR A 129 24.41 -17.44 7.95
C TYR A 129 23.82 -18.81 7.66
#